data_AF-A0A445H7C3-F1
#
_entry.id   AF-A0A445H7C3-F1
#
_cell.length_a   1.000
_cell.length_b   1.000
_cell.length_c   1.000
_cell.angle_alpha   90.00
_cell.angle_beta   90.00
_cell.angle_gamma   90.00
#
_symmetry.space_group_name_H-M   'P 1'
#
loop_
_entity.id
_entity.type
_entity.pdbx_description
1 polymer ?
#
loop_
_entity_poly.entity_id
_entity_poly.type
_entity_poly.pdbx_seq_one_letter_code
_entity_poly.pdbx_strand_id
1 'polypeptide(L)' 'PLMYSWHDKAMLYEQCHWKQARKKNQPYEFMWNKTWDKNHREHYYYNWPIYFP' A
#
# COMPACT_ATOMS: atom_id res chain seq x y z
N PRO A 1 -12.73 14.98 9.96
CA PRO A 1 -13.40 13.66 9.97
C PRO A 1 -12.46 12.59 9.45
N LEU A 2 -12.04 11.73 10.36
CA LEU A 2 -11.00 10.69 10.27
C LEU A 2 -11.20 9.80 9.02
N MET A 3 -10.58 10.16 7.90
CA MET A 3 -10.42 9.28 6.74
C MET A 3 -9.31 8.25 7.02
N TYR A 4 -9.34 7.62 8.20
CA TYR A 4 -8.55 6.41 8.52
C TYR A 4 -9.25 5.20 7.85
N SER A 5 -9.53 5.36 6.56
CA SER A 5 -10.70 4.88 5.85
C SER A 5 -10.40 3.59 5.12
N TRP A 6 -10.28 2.46 5.82
CA TRP A 6 -10.01 1.14 5.23
C TRP A 6 -8.61 1.00 4.56
N HIS A 7 -8.16 2.00 3.80
CA HIS A 7 -6.89 2.11 3.12
C HIS A 7 -5.71 1.98 4.07
N ASP A 8 -5.70 2.73 5.16
CA ASP A 8 -4.63 2.63 6.17
C ASP A 8 -4.56 1.21 6.77
N LYS A 9 -5.71 0.57 7.00
CA LYS A 9 -5.77 -0.81 7.48
C LYS A 9 -5.26 -1.79 6.44
N ALA A 10 -5.60 -1.59 5.16
CA ALA A 10 -5.12 -2.40 4.05
C ALA A 10 -3.59 -2.26 3.88
N MET A 11 -3.06 -1.05 4.01
CA MET A 11 -1.62 -0.77 3.94
C MET A 11 -0.85 -1.42 5.12
N LEU A 12 -1.40 -1.36 6.34
CA LEU A 12 -0.82 -2.07 7.50
C LEU A 12 -0.82 -3.58 7.31
N TYR A 13 -1.90 -4.14 6.73
CA TYR A 13 -2.01 -5.56 6.44
C TYR A 13 -0.98 -6.01 5.40
N GLU A 14 -0.87 -5.28 4.28
CA GLU A 14 0.16 -5.51 3.25
C GLU A 14 1.58 -5.40 3.84
N GLN A 15 1.84 -4.40 4.69
CA GLN A 15 3.14 -4.25 5.34
C GLN A 15 3.47 -5.44 6.26
N CYS A 16 2.47 -5.98 6.96
CA CYS A 16 2.65 -7.17 7.80
C CYS A 16 3.08 -8.38 6.98
N HIS A 17 2.38 -8.66 5.87
CA HIS A 17 2.71 -9.78 4.97
C HIS A 17 4.06 -9.61 4.30
N TRP A 18 4.38 -8.39 3.84
CA TRP A 18 5.70 -8.06 3.31
C TRP A 18 6.82 -8.34 4.32
N LYS A 19 6.64 -7.96 5.59
CA LYS A 19 7.61 -8.25 6.66
C LYS A 19 7.77 -9.76 6.88
N GLN A 20 6.69 -10.54 6.81
CA GLN A 20 6.76 -12.00 6.93
C GLN A 20 7.48 -12.64 5.75
N ALA A 21 7.22 -12.21 4.52
CA ALA A 21 7.91 -12.69 3.32
C ALA A 21 9.41 -12.34 3.37
N ARG A 22 9.76 -11.11 3.78
CA ARG A 22 11.16 -10.70 4.01
C ARG A 22 11.88 -11.60 5.01
N LYS A 23 11.24 -11.96 6.13
CA LYS A 23 11.83 -12.90 7.12
C LYS A 23 12.08 -14.29 6.53
N LYS A 24 11.28 -14.72 5.56
CA LYS A 24 11.42 -16.00 4.85
C LYS A 24 12.30 -15.89 3.59
N ASN A 25 12.87 -14.72 3.31
CA ASN A 25 13.56 -14.41 2.06
C ASN A 25 12.74 -14.74 0.80
N GLN A 26 11.42 -14.56 0.88
CA GLN A 26 10.51 -14.81 -0.22
C GLN A 26 10.19 -13.51 -0.95
N PRO A 27 10.05 -13.55 -2.30
CA PRO A 27 9.54 -12.41 -3.04
C PRO A 27 8.13 -12.10 -2.54
N TYR A 28 7.82 -10.80 -2.42
CA TYR A 28 6.49 -10.34 -2.06
C TYR A 28 6.03 -9.31 -3.07
N GLU A 29 4.92 -9.62 -3.70
CA GLU A 29 4.25 -8.72 -4.63
C GLU A 29 3.02 -8.16 -3.95
N PHE A 30 3.06 -6.87 -3.68
CA PHE A 30 1.97 -6.17 -3.04
C PHE A 30 0.72 -6.17 -3.93
N MET A 31 -0.44 -6.38 -3.33
CA MET A 31 -1.73 -6.49 -4.05
C MET A 31 -2.12 -5.22 -4.79
N TRP A 32 -1.75 -4.05 -4.28
CA TRP A 32 -1.97 -2.76 -4.96
C TRP A 32 -1.40 -2.69 -6.39
N ASN A 33 -0.32 -3.42 -6.67
CA ASN A 33 0.33 -3.43 -7.98
C ASN A 33 -0.44 -4.31 -8.97
N LYS A 34 -1.25 -5.25 -8.45
CA LYS A 34 -2.10 -6.14 -9.25
C LYS A 34 -3.48 -5.55 -9.47
N THR A 35 -4.04 -4.88 -8.46
CA THR A 35 -5.44 -4.45 -8.47
C THR A 35 -5.63 -3.03 -8.97
N TRP A 36 -4.59 -2.19 -8.97
CA TRP A 36 -4.66 -0.81 -9.47
C TRP A 36 -3.88 -0.68 -10.77
N ASP A 37 -4.51 -0.08 -11.79
CA ASP A 37 -3.76 0.29 -12.99
C ASP A 37 -2.73 1.38 -12.69
N LYS A 38 -1.84 1.56 -13.67
CA LYS A 38 -0.70 2.45 -13.56
C LYS A 38 -1.11 3.90 -13.26
N ASN A 39 -2.17 4.41 -13.89
CA ASN A 39 -2.58 5.81 -13.73
C ASN A 39 -3.11 6.06 -12.31
N HIS A 40 -3.94 5.15 -11.78
CA HIS A 40 -4.42 5.27 -10.40
C HIS A 40 -3.28 5.25 -9.38
N ARG A 41 -2.25 4.41 -9.60
CA ARG A 41 -1.06 4.38 -8.73
C ARG A 41 -0.25 5.68 -8.81
N GLU A 42 0.01 6.18 -10.01
CA GLU A 42 0.78 7.41 -10.21
C GLU A 42 0.08 8.62 -9.60
N HIS A 43 -1.24 8.76 -9.80
CA HIS A 43 -2.03 9.80 -9.14
C HIS A 43 -2.00 9.69 -7.61
N TYR A 44 -2.06 8.47 -7.08
CA TYR A 44 -1.99 8.24 -5.64
C TYR A 44 -0.64 8.67 -5.06
N TYR A 45 0.48 8.32 -5.70
CA TYR A 45 1.81 8.76 -5.25
C TYR A 45 2.05 10.26 -5.43
N TYR A 46 1.51 10.87 -6.50
CA TYR A 46 1.57 12.31 -6.69
C TYR A 46 0.89 13.06 -5.53
N ASN A 47 -0.25 12.56 -5.06
CA ASN A 47 -0.98 13.12 -3.92
C ASN A 47 -0.46 12.65 -2.56
N TRP A 48 0.56 11.79 -2.51
CA TRP A 48 1.08 11.23 -1.26
C TRP A 48 1.43 12.29 -0.20
N PRO A 49 2.11 13.41 -0.54
CA PRO A 49 2.42 14.46 0.45
C PRO A 49 1.19 15.17 1.02
N ILE A 50 0.04 15.08 0.33
CA ILE A 50 -1.23 15.66 0.79
C ILE A 50 -1.92 14.70 1.77
N TYR A 51 -1.86 13.39 1.51
CA TYR A 51 -2.45 12.36 2.38
C TYR A 51 -1.62 12.10 3.64
N PHE A 52 -0.29 12.23 3.54
CA PHE A 52 0.67 12.00 4.62
C PHE A 52 1.63 13.18 4.75
N PRO A 53 1.17 14.33 5.31
CA PRO A 53 2.01 15.50 5.55
C PRO A 53 3.07 15.26 6.64
#